data_AF-A0A924VPD5-F1
#
_entry.id   AF-A0A924VPD5-F1
#
_cell.length_a   1.000
_cell.length_b   1.000
_cell.length_c   1.000
_cell.angle_alpha   90.00
_cell.angle_beta   90.00
_cell.angle_gamma   90.00
#
_symmetry.space_group_name_H-M   'P 1'
#
loop_
_entity.id
_entity.type
_entity.pdbx_description
1 polymer ?
#
loop_
_entity_poly.entity_id
_entity_poly.type
_entity_poly.pdbx_seq_one_letter_code
_entity_poly.pdbx_strand_id
1 'polypeptide(L)'
;IDKPPALAARGGAWFRAGAVELHLGVEEIFRPARKGHPGILVTDLDDVVRRLVEAGQTVSWDADFTGFRRVYAHDPFGNRLEFLESAAS
;
A
#
# COMPACT_ATOMS: atom_id res chain seq x y z
N ILE A 1 1.09 4.74 13.71
CA ILE A 1 0.24 5.01 14.90
C ILE A 1 0.49 3.90 15.89
N ASP A 2 0.43 4.18 17.19
CA ASP A 2 0.73 3.15 18.18
C ASP A 2 -0.42 2.17 18.30
N LYS A 3 -0.07 0.88 18.37
CA LYS A 3 -1.05 -0.16 18.65
C LYS A 3 -1.58 0.01 20.07
N PRO A 4 -2.90 -0.17 20.31
CA PRO A 4 -3.44 -0.20 21.66
C PRO A 4 -2.70 -1.21 22.55
N PRO A 5 -2.47 -0.93 23.85
CA PRO A 5 -1.68 -1.81 24.73
C PRO A 5 -2.12 -3.27 24.71
N ALA A 6 -3.43 -3.52 24.69
CA ALA A 6 -4.01 -4.87 24.65
C ALA A 6 -3.65 -5.68 23.38
N LEU A 7 -3.22 -5.00 22.30
CA LEU A 7 -2.85 -5.62 21.02
C LEU A 7 -1.34 -5.61 20.77
N ALA A 8 -0.55 -4.89 21.58
CA ALA A 8 0.89 -4.70 21.36
C ALA A 8 1.68 -6.02 21.34
N ALA A 9 1.32 -6.96 22.23
CA ALA A 9 1.97 -8.27 22.32
C ALA A 9 1.80 -9.16 21.07
N ARG A 10 0.89 -8.79 20.14
CA ARG A 10 0.60 -9.58 18.92
C ARG A 10 1.53 -9.27 17.74
N GLY A 11 2.59 -8.47 17.95
CA GLY A 11 3.52 -8.04 16.88
C GLY A 11 2.88 -7.15 15.82
N GLY A 12 3.57 -6.88 14.72
CA GLY A 12 3.02 -6.11 13.59
C GLY A 12 2.95 -4.60 13.82
N ALA A 13 2.31 -3.88 12.90
CA ALA A 13 2.35 -2.41 12.87
C ALA A 13 1.06 -1.81 12.30
N TRP A 14 0.70 -0.62 12.79
CA TRP A 14 -0.46 0.14 12.33
C TRP A 14 -0.04 1.48 11.73
N PHE A 15 -0.56 1.79 10.56
CA PHE A 15 -0.31 3.03 9.82
C PHE A 15 -1.62 3.79 9.63
N ARG A 16 -1.56 5.12 9.61
CA ARG A 16 -2.72 5.97 9.33
C ARG A 16 -2.34 7.04 8.32
N ALA A 17 -3.22 7.25 7.35
CA ALA A 17 -3.16 8.35 6.40
C ALA A 17 -4.58 8.92 6.25
N GLY A 18 -4.80 10.15 6.71
CA GLY A 18 -6.13 10.75 6.75
C GLY A 18 -7.13 9.89 7.55
N ALA A 19 -8.25 9.54 6.91
CA ALA A 19 -9.32 8.74 7.51
C ALA A 19 -9.10 7.21 7.40
N VAL A 20 -8.03 6.76 6.74
CA VAL A 20 -7.76 5.33 6.52
C VAL A 20 -6.66 4.85 7.45
N GLU A 21 -6.85 3.64 7.97
CA GLU A 21 -5.85 2.90 8.73
C GLU A 21 -5.51 1.59 8.02
N LEU A 22 -4.21 1.28 7.97
CA LEU A 22 -3.70 0.00 7.50
C LEU A 22 -3.09 -0.75 8.67
N HIS A 23 -3.62 -1.93 8.96
CA HIS A 23 -3.17 -2.77 10.06
C HIS A 23 -2.44 -3.99 9.50
N LEU A 24 -1.14 -4.11 9.83
CA LEU A 24 -0.34 -5.28 9.51
C LEU A 24 -0.29 -6.19 10.75
N GLY A 25 -1.01 -7.31 10.68
CA GLY A 25 -0.96 -8.37 11.69
C GLY A 25 0.13 -9.39 11.38
N VAL A 26 0.69 -10.01 12.42
CA VAL A 26 1.59 -11.16 12.27
C VAL A 26 0.73 -12.42 12.16
N GLU A 27 1.06 -13.26 11.19
CA GLU A 27 0.46 -14.57 10.96
C GLU A 27 1.59 -15.59 10.79
N GLU A 28 1.51 -16.74 11.46
CA GLU A 28 2.59 -17.75 11.43
C GLU A 28 2.72 -18.37 10.04
N ILE A 29 1.59 -18.71 9.41
CA ILE A 29 1.55 -19.30 8.07
C ILE A 29 0.96 -18.27 7.10
N PHE A 30 1.75 -17.23 6.84
CA PHE A 30 1.34 -16.13 5.99
C PHE A 30 1.37 -16.50 4.49
N ARG A 31 0.33 -16.11 3.75
CA ARG A 31 0.27 -16.18 2.28
C ARG A 31 -0.09 -14.81 1.72
N PRO A 32 0.70 -14.23 0.80
CA PRO A 32 0.45 -12.89 0.31
C PRO A 32 -0.81 -12.79 -0.55
N ALA A 33 -1.55 -11.71 -0.37
CA ALA A 33 -2.67 -11.35 -1.22
C ALA A 33 -2.16 -10.74 -2.54
N ARG A 34 -2.02 -11.60 -3.56
CA ARG A 34 -1.47 -11.19 -4.88
C ARG A 34 -2.49 -10.54 -5.81
N LYS A 35 -3.78 -10.65 -5.50
CA LYS A 35 -4.89 -10.09 -6.28
C LYS A 35 -5.78 -9.16 -5.47
N GLY A 36 -6.23 -9.58 -4.27
CA GLY A 36 -6.95 -8.68 -3.37
C GLY A 36 -5.97 -7.68 -2.77
N HIS A 37 -6.26 -6.38 -2.90
CA HIS A 37 -5.37 -5.32 -2.44
C HIS A 37 -6.17 -4.06 -2.07
N PRO A 38 -5.64 -3.21 -1.17
CA PRO A 38 -6.15 -1.86 -0.98
C PRO A 38 -5.70 -0.95 -2.15
N GLY A 39 -6.62 -0.12 -2.63
CA GLY A 39 -6.33 1.03 -3.48
C GLY A 39 -6.13 2.27 -2.64
N ILE A 40 -4.94 2.85 -2.70
CA ILE A 40 -4.54 4.01 -1.90
C ILE A 40 -4.50 5.24 -2.81
N LEU A 41 -5.52 6.10 -2.67
CA LEU A 41 -5.56 7.37 -3.37
C LEU A 41 -4.49 8.31 -2.82
N VAL A 42 -3.66 8.86 -3.71
CA VAL A 42 -2.57 9.79 -3.39
C VAL A 42 -2.72 11.07 -4.20
N THR A 43 -2.10 12.14 -3.71
CA THR A 43 -2.12 13.47 -4.35
C THR A 43 -0.88 13.77 -5.20
N ASP A 44 0.12 12.90 -5.14
CA ASP A 44 1.34 12.97 -5.95
C ASP A 44 1.82 11.54 -6.21
N LEU A 45 1.38 10.96 -7.33
CA LEU A 45 1.74 9.59 -7.69
C LEU A 45 3.23 9.45 -8.03
N ASP A 46 3.82 10.49 -8.61
CA ASP A 46 5.22 10.46 -9.05
C ASP A 46 6.17 10.48 -7.85
N ASP A 47 5.87 11.23 -6.78
CA ASP A 47 6.63 11.19 -5.52
C ASP A 47 6.58 9.79 -4.88
N VAL A 48 5.40 9.17 -4.86
CA VAL A 48 5.23 7.81 -4.31
C VAL A 48 6.05 6.81 -5.11
N VAL A 49 5.97 6.84 -6.44
CA VAL A 49 6.77 5.97 -7.31
C VAL A 49 8.26 6.18 -7.08
N ARG A 50 8.73 7.44 -7.03
CA ARG A 50 10.13 7.78 -6.77
C ARG A 50 10.61 7.15 -5.45
N ARG A 51 9.86 7.32 -4.37
CA ARG A 51 10.21 6.78 -3.04
C ARG A 51 10.22 5.26 -3.00
N LEU A 52 9.29 4.60 -3.71
CA LEU A 52 9.27 3.14 -3.83
C LEU A 52 10.53 2.64 -4.56
N VAL A 53 10.90 3.29 -5.67
CA VAL A 53 12.09 2.93 -6.45
C VAL A 53 13.38 3.18 -5.65
N GLU A 54 13.49 4.31 -4.94
CA GLU A 54 14.62 4.59 -4.04
C GLU A 54 14.75 3.55 -2.92
N ALA A 55 13.63 2.99 -2.46
CA ALA A 55 13.60 1.88 -1.51
C ALA A 55 13.85 0.49 -2.15
N GLY A 56 14.22 0.45 -3.43
CA GLY A 56 14.52 -0.78 -4.17
C GLY A 56 13.28 -1.59 -4.59
N GLN A 57 12.08 -1.01 -4.52
CA GLN A 57 10.86 -1.68 -4.96
C GLN A 57 10.63 -1.49 -6.46
N THR A 58 10.07 -2.52 -7.10
CA THR A 58 9.59 -2.41 -8.48
C THR A 58 8.12 -1.99 -8.49
N VAL A 59 7.75 -1.19 -9.49
CA VAL A 59 6.37 -0.77 -9.74
C VAL A 59 5.92 -1.25 -11.11
N SER A 60 4.61 -1.51 -11.26
CA SER A 60 3.98 -1.87 -12.52
C SER A 60 2.88 -0.86 -12.82
N TRP A 61 3.01 -0.13 -13.93
CA TRP A 61 2.00 0.83 -14.39
C TRP A 61 0.82 0.11 -15.03
N ASP A 62 -0.37 0.67 -14.85
CA ASP A 62 -1.61 0.18 -15.44
C ASP A 62 -2.42 1.37 -15.96
N ALA A 63 -2.69 1.37 -17.26
CA ALA A 63 -3.37 2.45 -17.98
C ALA A 63 -4.85 2.13 -18.28
N ASP A 64 -5.36 0.99 -17.80
CA ASP A 64 -6.68 0.48 -18.18
C ASP A 64 -7.81 1.09 -17.34
N PHE A 65 -7.49 1.92 -16.34
CA PHE A 65 -8.48 2.58 -15.48
C PHE A 65 -8.65 4.06 -15.82
N THR A 66 -9.60 4.34 -16.71
CA THR A 66 -9.92 5.69 -17.16
C THR A 66 -10.25 6.62 -15.98
N GLY A 67 -9.71 7.84 -16.01
CA GLY A 67 -9.88 8.85 -14.96
C GLY A 67 -8.83 8.80 -13.85
N PHE A 68 -7.93 7.81 -13.87
CA PHE A 68 -6.86 7.67 -12.90
C PHE A 68 -5.54 7.29 -13.56
N ARG A 69 -4.43 7.80 -13.01
CA ARG A 69 -3.11 7.19 -13.16
C ARG A 69 -2.94 6.21 -12.01
N ARG A 70 -2.38 5.03 -12.26
CA ARG A 70 -2.14 4.06 -11.19
C ARG A 70 -0.91 3.19 -11.42
N VAL A 71 -0.36 2.72 -10.30
CA VAL A 71 0.69 1.71 -10.24
C VAL A 71 0.38 0.65 -9.21
N TYR A 72 0.88 -0.55 -9.44
CA TYR A 72 0.98 -1.59 -8.42
C TYR A 72 2.41 -1.73 -7.93
N ALA A 73 2.55 -2.01 -6.64
CA ALA A 73 3.79 -2.44 -6.02
C ALA A 73 3.54 -3.67 -5.13
N HIS A 74 4.61 -4.31 -4.70
CA HIS A 74 4.54 -5.33 -3.67
C HIS A 74 5.14 -4.82 -2.37
N ASP A 75 4.49 -5.10 -1.25
CA ASP A 75 5.12 -4.89 0.06
C ASP A 75 6.25 -5.92 0.29
N PRO A 76 7.08 -5.77 1.33
CA PRO A 76 8.15 -6.73 1.63
C PRO A 76 7.69 -8.18 1.88
N PHE A 77 6.39 -8.40 2.10
CA PHE A 77 5.79 -9.71 2.32
C PHE A 77 5.14 -10.27 1.04
N GLY A 78 5.14 -9.52 -0.06
CA GLY A 78 4.62 -9.89 -1.36
C GLY A 78 3.14 -9.56 -1.59
N ASN A 79 2.46 -8.87 -0.67
CA ASN A 79 1.10 -8.38 -0.91
C ASN A 79 1.11 -7.33 -2.00
N ARG A 80 0.12 -7.37 -2.89
CA ARG A 80 -0.08 -6.29 -3.85
C ARG A 80 -0.65 -5.07 -3.11
N LEU A 81 -0.13 -3.89 -3.47
CA LEU A 81 -0.70 -2.59 -3.14
C LEU A 81 -0.97 -1.83 -4.44
N GLU A 82 -2.04 -1.04 -4.50
CA GLU A 82 -2.31 -0.10 -5.60
C GLU A 82 -2.19 1.33 -5.07
N PHE A 83 -1.47 2.16 -5.82
CA PHE A 83 -1.44 3.60 -5.62
C PHE A 83 -2.02 4.28 -6.85
N LEU A 84 -2.94 5.20 -6.65
CA LEU A 84 -3.67 5.86 -7.72
C LEU A 84 -3.83 7.35 -7.45
N GLU A 85 -3.86 8.12 -8.52
CA GLU A 85 -4.05 9.57 -8.51
C GLU A 85 -5.07 9.90 -9.60
N SER A 86 -6.00 10.81 -9.30
CA SER A 86 -6.99 11.24 -10.29
C SER A 86 -6.26 11.93 -11.45
N ALA A 87 -6.45 11.43 -12.66
CA ALA A 87 -6.04 12.16 -13.85
C ALA A 87 -7.04 13.32 -13.97
N ALA A 88 -6.58 14.53 -13.65
CA ALA A 88 -7.41 15.73 -13.78
C ALA A 88 -8.10 15.74 -15.15
N SER A 89 -9.40 16.01 -15.15
CA SER A 89 -10.21 16.14 -16.38
C SER A 89 -9.84 17.40 -17.15
#